data_AF-A0A1F5IRL6-F1
#
_entry.id   AF-A0A1F5IRL6-F1
#
_cell.length_a   1.000
_cell.length_b   1.000
_cell.length_c   1.000
_cell.angle_alpha   90.00
_cell.angle_beta   90.00
_cell.angle_gamma   90.00
#
_symmetry.space_group_name_H-M   'P 1'
#
loop_
_entity.id
_entity.type
_entity.pdbx_description
1 polymer ?
#
loop_
_entity_poly.entity_id
_entity_poly.type
_entity_poly.pdbx_seq_one_letter_code
_entity_poly.pdbx_strand_id
1 'polypeptide(L)'
;MKIKKGDKVKILLGKDRGKEGKVEFVLGKKQRVFVGGANLYKRHVKKQGTIEGGIIDIPKSLNISNVALICPNCSKTTRVGFKMVGNEKMRICKKCKKEIKTDAKT
;
A
#
# COMPACT_ATOMS: atom_id res chain seq x y z
N MET A 1 2.33 12.11 -3.82
CA MET A 1 2.22 10.65 -3.96
C MET A 1 0.74 10.24 -4.01
N LYS A 2 0.34 9.28 -4.83
CA LYS A 2 -1.09 8.95 -5.07
C LYS A 2 -1.70 8.02 -4.02
N ILE A 3 -0.90 7.07 -3.54
CA ILE A 3 -1.25 6.11 -2.49
C ILE A 3 -0.76 6.65 -1.14
N LYS A 4 -1.57 6.46 -0.10
CA LYS A 4 -1.31 6.86 1.28
C LYS A 4 -1.38 5.64 2.22
N LYS A 5 -0.89 5.81 3.45
CA LYS A 5 -1.03 4.81 4.52
C LYS A 5 -2.50 4.50 4.74
N GLY A 6 -2.83 3.22 4.94
CA GLY A 6 -4.18 2.75 5.17
C GLY A 6 -5.03 2.47 3.93
N ASP A 7 -4.58 2.89 2.73
CA ASP A 7 -5.28 2.54 1.49
C ASP A 7 -5.24 1.02 1.27
N LYS A 8 -6.36 0.44 0.77
CA LYS A 8 -6.40 -0.95 0.29
C LYS A 8 -5.91 -1.00 -1.15
N VAL A 9 -5.01 -1.91 -1.45
CA VAL A 9 -4.33 -1.98 -2.75
C VAL A 9 -4.26 -3.40 -3.28
N LYS A 10 -4.18 -3.52 -4.60
CA LYS A 10 -3.94 -4.76 -5.34
C LYS A 10 -2.58 -4.72 -6.03
N ILE A 11 -1.84 -5.81 -5.97
CA ILE A 11 -0.54 -5.93 -6.63
C ILE A 11 -0.77 -6.32 -8.09
N LEU A 12 -0.25 -5.50 -9.01
CA LEU A 12 -0.37 -5.69 -10.44
C LEU A 12 0.75 -6.57 -11.01
N LEU A 13 1.97 -6.40 -10.49
CA LEU A 13 3.19 -6.99 -11.03
C LEU A 13 4.10 -7.46 -9.89
N GLY A 14 4.87 -8.51 -10.16
CA GLY A 14 5.84 -9.11 -9.21
C GLY A 14 5.38 -10.45 -8.64
N LYS A 15 6.12 -10.94 -7.64
CA LYS A 15 5.94 -12.25 -6.99
C LYS A 15 4.51 -12.48 -6.48
N ASP A 16 3.91 -11.44 -5.92
CA ASP A 16 2.59 -11.48 -5.28
C ASP A 16 1.48 -10.90 -6.16
N ARG A 17 1.62 -11.01 -7.49
CA ARG A 17 0.62 -10.51 -8.46
C ARG A 17 -0.78 -11.05 -8.14
N GLY A 18 -1.75 -10.15 -8.11
CA GLY A 18 -3.16 -10.47 -7.86
C GLY A 18 -3.56 -10.43 -6.38
N LYS A 19 -2.61 -10.47 -5.44
CA LYS A 19 -2.92 -10.33 -4.01
C LYS A 19 -3.38 -8.91 -3.67
N GLU A 20 -4.25 -8.84 -2.67
CA GLU A 20 -4.73 -7.58 -2.10
C GLU A 20 -4.16 -7.43 -0.69
N GLY A 21 -3.91 -6.18 -0.29
CA GLY A 21 -3.42 -5.88 1.05
C GLY A 21 -3.64 -4.43 1.43
N LYS A 22 -3.46 -4.12 2.72
CA LYS A 22 -3.50 -2.75 3.23
C LYS A 22 -2.08 -2.18 3.22
N VAL A 23 -1.95 -0.89 2.89
CA VAL A 23 -0.68 -0.19 2.95
C VAL A 23 -0.35 0.15 4.40
N GLU A 24 0.69 -0.49 4.94
CA GLU A 24 1.15 -0.28 6.32
C GLU A 24 2.06 0.95 6.41
N PHE A 25 2.97 1.10 5.46
CA PHE A 25 3.96 2.15 5.46
C PHE A 25 4.28 2.65 4.05
N VAL A 26 4.59 3.94 3.94
CA VAL A 26 4.83 4.62 2.68
C VAL A 26 6.15 5.39 2.74
N LEU A 27 7.11 5.01 1.90
CA LEU A 27 8.38 5.72 1.71
C LEU A 27 8.23 6.72 0.56
N GLY A 28 7.71 7.90 0.87
CA GLY A 28 7.41 8.95 -0.12
C GLY A 28 8.60 9.35 -0.99
N LYS A 29 9.77 9.56 -0.39
CA LYS A 29 11.00 9.97 -1.08
C LYS A 29 11.50 8.91 -2.07
N LYS A 30 11.37 7.63 -1.72
CA LYS A 30 11.84 6.49 -2.53
C LYS A 30 10.77 5.92 -3.45
N GLN A 31 9.54 6.45 -3.42
CA GLN A 31 8.38 5.93 -4.14
C GLN A 31 8.09 4.43 -3.88
N ARG A 32 8.32 3.97 -2.64
CA ARG A 32 8.09 2.57 -2.24
C ARG A 32 7.01 2.46 -1.18
N VAL A 33 6.33 1.33 -1.14
CA VAL A 33 5.23 1.04 -0.21
C VAL A 33 5.41 -0.33 0.42
N PHE A 34 5.03 -0.46 1.69
CA PHE A 34 4.90 -1.75 2.37
C PHE A 34 3.43 -2.12 2.39
N VAL A 35 3.14 -3.32 1.87
CA VAL A 35 1.79 -3.86 1.80
C VAL A 35 1.76 -5.08 2.71
N GLY A 36 0.83 -5.09 3.67
CA GLY A 36 0.70 -6.18 4.63
C GLY A 36 0.45 -7.52 3.92
N GLY A 37 1.17 -8.56 4.36
CA GLY A 37 1.05 -9.91 3.79
C GLY A 37 1.62 -10.08 2.38
N ALA A 38 2.34 -9.09 1.85
CA ALA A 38 2.93 -9.15 0.51
C ALA A 38 4.43 -8.92 0.53
N ASN A 39 5.12 -9.49 -0.45
CA ASN A 39 6.56 -9.39 -0.66
C ASN A 39 7.36 -9.80 0.58
N LEU A 40 6.98 -10.94 1.15
CA LEU A 40 7.59 -11.54 2.33
C LEU A 40 8.85 -12.32 1.94
N TYR A 41 9.90 -12.12 2.75
CA TYR A 41 11.17 -12.83 2.63
C TYR A 41 11.53 -13.48 3.96
N LYS A 42 11.91 -14.75 3.87
CA LYS A 42 12.47 -15.49 4.99
C LYS A 42 13.85 -14.96 5.30
N ARG A 43 14.06 -14.46 6.52
CA ARG A 43 15.36 -14.10 7.05
C ARG A 43 15.70 -15.05 8.19
N HIS A 44 16.85 -15.71 8.07
CA HIS A 44 17.45 -16.44 9.18
C HIS A 44 18.04 -15.43 10.14
N VAL A 45 17.53 -15.41 11.37
CA VAL A 45 18.02 -14.55 12.44
C VAL A 45 18.71 -15.43 13.47
N LYS A 46 19.98 -15.13 13.72
CA LYS A 46 20.72 -15.74 14.82
C LYS A 46 20.13 -15.25 16.13
N LYS A 47 20.05 -16.15 17.11
CA LYS A 47 19.62 -15.81 18.48
C LYS A 47 20.49 -14.67 19.01
N GLN A 48 19.87 -13.63 19.55
CA GLN A 48 20.58 -12.51 20.16
C GLN A 48 19.86 -12.10 21.44
N GLY A 49 20.49 -12.34 22.59
CA GLY A 49 19.90 -12.08 23.90
C GLY A 49 18.57 -12.83 24.09
N THR A 50 17.52 -12.07 24.42
CA THR A 50 16.15 -12.56 24.66
C THR A 50 15.36 -12.88 23.39
N ILE A 51 15.87 -12.51 22.21
CA ILE A 51 15.19 -12.78 20.93
C ILE A 51 15.57 -14.19 20.48
N GLU A 52 14.56 -15.07 20.41
CA GLU A 52 14.74 -16.43 19.89
C GLU A 52 15.25 -16.42 18.45
N GLY A 53 16.21 -17.32 18.17
CA GLY A 53 16.70 -17.53 16.82
C GLY A 53 15.68 -18.30 16.00
N GLY A 54 15.61 -18.03 14.70
CA GLY A 54 14.67 -18.70 13.83
C GLY A 54 14.56 -18.08 12.45
N ILE A 55 13.63 -18.62 11.67
CA ILE A 55 13.26 -18.09 10.36
C ILE A 55 12.09 -17.13 10.58
N ILE A 56 12.33 -15.84 10.39
CA ILE A 56 11.29 -14.81 10.46
C ILE A 56 10.92 -14.33 9.06
N ASP A 57 9.64 -14.02 8.86
CA ASP A 57 9.16 -13.40 7.64
C ASP A 57 9.22 -11.88 7.76
N ILE A 58 10.01 -11.24 6.88
CA ILE A 58 10.16 -9.80 6.87
C ILE A 58 9.48 -9.22 5.62
N PRO A 59 8.56 -8.25 5.77
CA PRO A 59 7.98 -7.56 4.64
C PRO A 59 9.02 -6.66 3.96
N LYS A 60 9.07 -6.72 2.63
CA LYS A 60 9.91 -5.83 1.81
C LYS A 60 9.06 -4.86 1.02
N SER A 61 9.60 -3.67 0.82
CA SER A 61 8.90 -2.63 0.09
C SER A 61 8.76 -2.94 -1.42
N LEU A 62 7.59 -2.61 -1.96
CA LEU A 62 7.25 -2.69 -3.37
C LEU A 62 7.32 -1.30 -4.01
N ASN A 63 7.59 -1.24 -5.31
CA ASN A 63 7.50 0.02 -6.07
C ASN A 63 6.02 0.41 -6.21
N ILE A 64 5.72 1.70 -6.08
CA ILE A 64 4.35 2.24 -6.20
C ILE A 64 3.70 1.90 -7.55
N SER A 65 4.48 1.80 -8.63
CA SER A 65 3.98 1.48 -9.97
C SER A 65 3.43 0.06 -10.09
N ASN A 66 3.84 -0.85 -9.21
CA ASN A 66 3.41 -2.24 -9.20
C ASN A 66 2.10 -2.44 -8.43
N VAL A 67 1.49 -1.36 -7.94
CA VAL A 67 0.38 -1.40 -7.00
C VAL A 67 -0.75 -0.49 -7.50
N ALA A 68 -1.98 -1.00 -7.49
CA ALA A 68 -3.19 -0.26 -7.81
C ALA A 68 -4.07 -0.06 -6.58
N LEU A 69 -4.70 1.11 -6.47
CA LEU A 69 -5.65 1.37 -5.40
C LEU A 69 -6.97 0.63 -5.66
N ILE A 70 -7.47 -0.06 -4.65
CA ILE A 70 -8.83 -0.58 -4.62
C ILE A 70 -9.70 0.53 -4.05
N CYS A 71 -10.66 1.00 -4.83
CA CYS A 71 -11.54 2.06 -4.35
C CYS A 71 -12.51 1.49 -3.30
N PRO A 72 -12.64 2.11 -2.11
CA PRO A 72 -13.53 1.62 -1.06
C PRO A 72 -15.00 1.65 -1.48
N ASN A 73 -15.37 2.54 -2.41
CA ASN A 73 -16.77 2.72 -2.82
C ASN A 73 -17.23 1.75 -3.91
N CYS A 74 -16.32 1.25 -4.75
CA CYS A 74 -16.69 0.41 -5.89
C CYS A 74 -15.95 -0.92 -5.94
N SER A 75 -15.04 -1.19 -5.00
CA SER A 75 -14.22 -2.40 -4.89
C SER A 75 -13.41 -2.76 -6.14
N LYS A 76 -13.38 -1.88 -7.14
CA LYS A 76 -12.62 -2.04 -8.38
C LYS A 76 -11.23 -1.46 -8.22
N THR A 77 -10.26 -2.04 -8.91
CA THR A 77 -8.92 -1.46 -9.07
C THR A 77 -8.99 -0.23 -9.95
N THR A 78 -8.45 0.89 -9.46
CA THR A 78 -8.58 2.20 -10.11
C THR A 78 -7.31 3.03 -10.02
N ARG A 79 -7.19 3.97 -10.95
CA ARG A 79 -6.20 5.05 -10.88
C ARG A 79 -6.78 6.21 -10.08
N VAL A 80 -5.93 6.83 -9.26
CA VAL A 80 -6.27 8.03 -8.48
C VAL A 80 -6.18 9.26 -9.38
N GLY A 81 -7.25 10.04 -9.43
CA GLY A 81 -7.30 11.41 -9.93
C GLY A 81 -7.36 12.42 -8.78
N PHE A 82 -7.31 13.71 -9.12
CA PHE A 82 -7.45 14.79 -8.17
C PHE A 82 -8.52 15.76 -8.65
N LYS A 83 -9.29 16.31 -7.73
CA LYS A 83 -10.25 17.40 -7.99
C LYS A 83 -10.07 18.45 -6.91
N MET A 84 -10.15 19.71 -7.30
CA MET A 84 -10.22 20.83 -6.37
C MET A 84 -11.68 21.01 -5.97
N VAL A 85 -11.95 21.01 -4.66
CA VAL A 85 -13.24 21.37 -4.10
C VAL A 85 -12.96 22.52 -3.13
N GLY A 86 -13.35 23.72 -3.52
CA GLY A 86 -12.86 24.94 -2.87
C GLY A 86 -11.32 25.04 -2.99
N ASN A 87 -10.66 25.25 -1.86
CA ASN A 87 -9.20 25.32 -1.76
C ASN A 87 -8.52 23.97 -1.46
N GLU A 88 -9.29 22.89 -1.27
CA GLU A 88 -8.74 21.60 -0.90
C GLU A 88 -8.61 20.64 -2.10
N LYS A 89 -7.46 19.98 -2.18
CA LYS A 89 -7.17 18.97 -3.21
C LYS A 89 -7.59 17.59 -2.76
N MET A 90 -8.75 17.14 -3.23
CA MET A 90 -9.30 15.83 -2.90
C MET A 90 -8.90 14.75 -3.90
N ARG A 91 -8.69 13.53 -3.38
CA ARG A 91 -8.40 12.34 -4.20
C ARG A 91 -9.71 11.74 -4.71
N ILE A 92 -9.78 11.47 -6.00
CA ILE A 92 -10.97 10.92 -6.65
C ILE A 92 -10.62 9.60 -7.35
N CYS A 93 -11.55 8.65 -7.28
CA CYS A 93 -11.50 7.44 -8.07
C CYS A 93 -11.87 7.72 -9.53
N LYS A 94 -10.98 7.44 -10.49
CA LYS A 94 -11.28 7.69 -11.92
C LYS A 94 -12.45 6.85 -12.48
N LYS A 95 -12.79 5.70 -11.89
CA LYS A 95 -13.91 4.87 -12.39
C LYS A 95 -15.26 5.34 -11.86
N CYS A 96 -15.40 5.53 -10.55
CA CYS A 96 -16.69 5.90 -9.95
C CYS A 96 -16.85 7.41 -9.70
N LYS A 97 -15.81 8.21 -9.95
CA LYS A 97 -15.75 9.67 -9.70
C LYS A 97 -16.03 10.09 -8.25
N LYS A 98 -16.18 9.14 -7.33
CA LYS A 98 -16.35 9.38 -5.90
C LYS A 98 -15.01 9.65 -5.22
N GLU A 99 -15.08 10.40 -4.12
CA GLU A 99 -13.94 10.76 -3.29
C GLU A 99 -13.38 9.55 -2.53
N ILE A 100 -12.06 9.54 -2.37
CA ILE A 100 -11.32 8.54 -1.59
C ILE A 100 -10.83 9.24 -0.33
N LYS A 101 -11.61 9.11 0.74
CA LYS A 101 -11.18 9.54 2.08
C LYS A 101 -10.10 8.59 2.58
N THR A 102 -9.10 9.15 3.25
CA THR A 102 -8.12 8.38 4.01
C THR A 102 -8.39 8.63 5.47
N ASP A 103 -8.58 7.55 6.23
CA ASP A 103 -8.53 7.57 7.69
C ASP A 103 -7.06 7.65 8.11
N ALA A 104 -6.43 8.79 7.88
CA ALA A 104 -5.11 9.06 8.45
C ALA A 104 -5.32 9.80 9.77
N LYS A 105 -5.62 9.04 10.84
CA LYS A 105 -5.14 9.42 12.16
C LYS A 105 -3.63 9.17 12.16
N THR A 106 -2.87 10.26 12.12
CA THR A 106 -1.42 10.39 12.41
C THR A 106 -0.43 9.57 11.55
#